data_AF-A0A428WJA0-F1
#
_entry.id   AF-A0A428WJA0-F1
#
_cell.length_a   1.000
_cell.length_b   1.000
_cell.length_c   1.000
_cell.angle_alpha   90.00
_cell.angle_beta   90.00
_cell.angle_gamma   90.00
#
_symmetry.space_group_name_H-M   'P 1'
#
loop_
_entity.id
_entity.type
_entity.pdbx_description
1 polymer ?
#
loop_
_entity_poly.entity_id
_entity_poly.type
_entity_poly.pdbx_seq_one_letter_code
_entity_poly.pdbx_strand_id
1 'polypeptide(L)'
;MTAAPDDGAARYLVLQRKGTLFPAIAAAAYQLVHSPVWRGRHPVDPSPLLATLEAAAVQVAFFSNQELNATLERLVTAGHQFAAGTQAIQARSRPSFGGAVEEPARAEDDAARRALDRAITAFVETARADLGIAEPWLPIHPTSDLHS
;
A
#
# COMPACT_ATOMS: atom_id res chain seq x y z
N MET A 1 17.16 -12.87 -43.10
CA MET A 1 17.61 -11.83 -42.15
C MET A 1 16.45 -11.51 -41.22
N THR A 2 16.34 -12.24 -40.11
CA THR A 2 15.38 -11.93 -39.04
C THR A 2 15.93 -10.73 -38.28
N ALA A 3 15.28 -9.58 -38.39
CA ALA A 3 15.58 -8.43 -37.56
C ALA A 3 15.50 -8.88 -36.10
N ALA A 4 16.57 -8.65 -35.34
CA ALA A 4 16.53 -8.82 -33.90
C ALA A 4 15.37 -7.98 -33.35
N PRO A 5 14.55 -8.52 -32.43
CA PRO A 5 13.47 -7.75 -31.84
C PRO A 5 14.03 -6.46 -31.24
N ASP A 6 13.27 -5.38 -31.37
CA ASP A 6 13.61 -4.05 -30.88
C ASP A 6 13.59 -4.03 -29.34
N ASP A 7 14.67 -4.53 -28.74
CA ASP A 7 14.87 -4.65 -27.29
C ASP A 7 14.72 -3.30 -26.58
N GLY A 8 14.97 -2.19 -27.29
CA GLY A 8 14.78 -0.83 -26.80
C GLY A 8 13.30 -0.47 -26.62
N ALA A 9 12.47 -0.74 -27.63
CA ALA A 9 11.03 -0.51 -27.55
C ALA A 9 10.36 -1.37 -26.47
N ALA A 10 10.73 -2.65 -26.36
CA ALA A 10 10.23 -3.54 -25.31
C ALA A 10 10.61 -3.03 -23.91
N ARG A 11 11.87 -2.61 -23.72
CA ARG A 11 12.34 -2.04 -22.45
C ARG A 11 11.62 -0.74 -22.09
N TYR A 12 11.38 0.13 -23.07
CA TYR A 12 10.63 1.37 -22.85
C TYR A 12 9.19 1.09 -22.39
N LEU A 13 8.49 0.16 -23.02
CA LEU A 13 7.13 -0.23 -22.62
C LEU A 13 7.07 -0.79 -21.19
N VAL A 14 8.04 -1.62 -20.81
CA VAL A 14 8.14 -2.14 -19.44
C VAL A 14 8.36 -1.01 -18.44
N LEU A 15 9.28 -0.09 -18.72
CA LEU A 15 9.54 1.06 -17.84
C LEU A 15 8.31 1.99 -17.73
N GLN A 16 7.62 2.25 -18.83
CA GLN A 16 6.39 3.05 -18.83
C GLN A 16 5.29 2.38 -17.98
N ARG A 17 5.14 1.05 -18.11
CA ARG A 17 4.14 0.30 -17.35
C ARG A 17 4.48 0.25 -15.86
N LYS A 18 5.75 0.02 -15.51
CA LYS A 18 6.24 0.12 -14.13
C LYS A 18 6.00 1.51 -13.54
N GLY A 19 6.31 2.57 -14.30
CA GLY A 19 6.07 3.96 -13.91
C GLY A 19 4.59 4.30 -13.66
N THR A 20 3.66 3.52 -14.22
CA THR A 20 2.21 3.66 -13.95
C THR A 20 1.77 2.81 -12.76
N LEU A 21 2.25 1.57 -12.68
CA LEU A 21 1.79 0.61 -11.68
C LEU A 21 2.40 0.82 -10.30
N PHE A 22 3.68 1.20 -10.18
CA PHE A 22 4.31 1.39 -8.88
C PHE A 22 3.64 2.50 -8.07
N PRO A 23 3.34 3.70 -8.65
CA PRO A 23 2.56 4.71 -7.94
C PRO A 23 1.15 4.25 -7.59
N ALA A 24 0.50 3.44 -8.43
CA ALA A 24 -0.84 2.92 -8.14
C ALA A 24 -0.85 1.96 -6.94
N ILE A 25 0.16 1.08 -6.82
CA ILE A 25 0.35 0.21 -5.65
C ILE A 25 0.56 1.05 -4.40
N ALA A 26 1.49 2.02 -4.46
CA ALA A 26 1.77 2.90 -3.33
C ALA A 26 0.52 3.67 -2.90
N ALA A 27 -0.24 4.23 -3.86
CA ALA A 27 -1.48 4.95 -3.58
C ALA A 27 -2.55 4.05 -2.96
N ALA A 28 -2.75 2.82 -3.46
CA ALA A 28 -3.73 1.89 -2.90
C ALA A 28 -3.37 1.48 -1.47
N ALA A 29 -2.10 1.14 -1.21
CA ALA A 29 -1.64 0.80 0.12
C ALA A 29 -1.71 2.01 1.08
N TYR A 30 -1.41 3.21 0.58
CA TYR A 30 -1.53 4.45 1.34
C TYR A 30 -2.98 4.76 1.72
N GLN A 31 -3.92 4.59 0.78
CA GLN A 31 -5.35 4.71 1.06
C GLN A 31 -5.82 3.69 2.09
N LEU A 32 -5.32 2.45 2.02
CA LEU A 32 -5.65 1.41 2.99
C LEU A 32 -5.16 1.80 4.40
N VAL A 33 -3.88 2.21 4.55
CA VAL A 33 -3.32 2.55 5.87
C VAL A 33 -3.90 3.83 6.48
N HIS A 34 -4.45 4.73 5.66
CA HIS A 34 -5.16 5.94 6.13
C HIS A 34 -6.68 5.77 6.16
N SER A 35 -7.20 4.59 5.81
CA SER A 35 -8.62 4.32 5.96
C SER A 35 -8.99 4.36 7.44
N PRO A 36 -10.04 5.11 7.83
CA PRO A 36 -10.52 5.07 9.18
C PRO A 36 -11.17 3.71 9.46
N VAL A 37 -11.09 3.23 10.70
CA VAL A 37 -11.78 2.00 11.12
C VAL A 37 -13.30 2.20 11.08
N TRP A 38 -13.76 3.42 11.41
CA TRP A 38 -15.16 3.82 11.43
C TRP A 38 -15.38 5.14 10.69
N ARG A 39 -16.53 5.29 10.03
CA ARG A 39 -17.05 6.57 9.53
C ARG A 39 -18.25 6.94 10.39
N GLY A 40 -18.01 7.78 11.40
CA GLY A 40 -18.99 8.02 12.45
C GLY A 40 -19.27 6.74 13.23
N ARG A 41 -20.49 6.20 13.14
CA ARG A 41 -20.88 4.94 13.79
C ARG A 41 -20.82 3.71 12.87
N HIS A 42 -20.46 3.89 11.61
CA HIS A 42 -20.47 2.82 10.62
C HIS A 42 -19.07 2.23 10.42
N PRO A 43 -18.90 0.90 10.45
CA PRO A 43 -17.62 0.28 10.12
C PRO A 43 -17.28 0.58 8.66
N VAL A 44 -16.00 0.83 8.39
CA VAL A 44 -15.49 0.99 7.03
C VAL A 44 -14.89 -0.34 6.58
N ASP A 45 -15.35 -0.83 5.44
CA ASP A 45 -14.84 -2.07 4.86
C ASP A 45 -13.48 -1.84 4.18
N PRO A 46 -12.39 -2.49 4.63
CA PRO A 46 -11.08 -2.37 3.99
C PRO A 46 -10.95 -3.23 2.71
N SER A 47 -11.85 -4.20 2.47
CA SER A 47 -11.72 -5.17 1.38
C SER A 47 -11.60 -4.56 -0.03
N PRO A 48 -12.31 -3.48 -0.40
CA PRO A 48 -12.14 -2.87 -1.72
C PRO A 48 -10.74 -2.29 -1.96
N LEU A 49 -10.14 -1.70 -0.93
CA LEU A 49 -8.78 -1.13 -1.01
C LEU A 49 -7.73 -2.24 -1.07
N LEU A 50 -7.92 -3.30 -0.29
CA LEU A 50 -7.06 -4.49 -0.34
C LEU A 50 -7.11 -5.19 -1.70
N ALA A 51 -8.30 -5.39 -2.28
CA ALA A 51 -8.46 -5.97 -3.60
C ALA A 51 -7.79 -5.11 -4.70
N THR A 52 -7.83 -3.79 -4.55
CA THR A 52 -7.14 -2.86 -5.47
C THR A 52 -5.62 -3.03 -5.38
N LEU A 53 -5.09 -3.15 -4.16
CA LEU A 53 -3.66 -3.41 -3.92
C LEU A 53 -3.23 -4.75 -4.53
N GLU A 54 -3.98 -5.82 -4.28
CA GLU A 54 -3.72 -7.16 -4.81
C GLU A 54 -3.71 -7.18 -6.35
N ALA A 55 -4.73 -6.59 -6.98
CA ALA A 55 -4.84 -6.55 -8.43
C ALA A 55 -3.66 -5.80 -9.09
N ALA A 56 -3.18 -4.73 -8.45
CA ALA A 56 -2.00 -4.00 -8.92
C ALA A 56 -0.70 -4.78 -8.68
N ALA A 57 -0.57 -5.45 -7.52
CA ALA A 57 0.59 -6.28 -7.20
C ALA A 57 0.76 -7.46 -8.17
N VAL A 58 -0.34 -8.14 -8.52
CA VAL A 58 -0.34 -9.22 -9.52
C VAL A 58 0.16 -8.73 -10.88
N GLN A 59 -0.27 -7.54 -11.32
CA GLN A 59 0.18 -6.97 -12.59
C GLN A 59 1.67 -6.65 -12.59
N VAL A 60 2.19 -6.15 -11.47
CA VAL A 60 3.61 -5.81 -11.34
C VAL A 60 4.48 -7.06 -11.29
N ALA A 61 4.04 -8.13 -10.64
CA ALA A 61 4.81 -9.37 -10.49
C ALA A 61 5.31 -9.95 -11.83
N PHE A 62 4.59 -9.69 -12.94
CA PHE A 62 5.00 -10.11 -14.30
C PHE A 62 6.29 -9.46 -14.80
N PHE A 63 6.67 -8.29 -14.29
CA PHE A 63 7.82 -7.51 -14.79
C PHE A 63 8.87 -7.24 -13.70
N SER A 64 8.68 -7.84 -12.51
CA SER A 64 9.50 -7.63 -11.33
C SER A 64 10.65 -8.63 -11.25
N ASN A 65 11.77 -8.18 -10.66
CA ASN A 65 12.83 -9.08 -10.22
C ASN A 65 12.45 -9.74 -8.87
N GLN A 66 13.30 -10.66 -8.39
CA GLN A 66 13.06 -11.39 -7.15
C GLN A 66 12.93 -10.48 -5.92
N GLU A 67 13.74 -9.42 -5.84
CA GLU A 67 13.73 -8.48 -4.72
C GLU A 67 12.42 -7.69 -4.65
N LEU A 68 11.97 -7.15 -5.79
CA LEU A 68 10.71 -6.43 -5.91
C LEU A 68 9.51 -7.35 -5.67
N ASN A 69 9.57 -8.61 -6.10
CA ASN A 69 8.54 -9.59 -5.76
C ASN A 69 8.46 -9.86 -4.25
N ALA A 70 9.61 -9.95 -3.57
CA ALA A 70 9.65 -10.13 -2.12
C ALA A 70 9.13 -8.90 -1.33
N THR A 71 9.33 -7.68 -1.83
CA THR A 71 8.70 -6.49 -1.22
C THR A 71 7.21 -6.41 -1.49
N LEU A 72 6.75 -6.79 -2.69
CA LEU A 72 5.32 -6.88 -3.01
C LEU A 72 4.59 -7.89 -2.14
N GLU A 73 5.15 -9.09 -1.97
CA GLU A 73 4.56 -10.14 -1.12
C GLU A 73 4.43 -9.66 0.33
N ARG A 74 5.47 -9.01 0.86
CA ARG A 74 5.45 -8.40 2.20
C ARG A 74 4.39 -7.30 2.31
N LEU A 75 4.25 -6.46 1.29
CA LEU A 75 3.25 -5.39 1.26
C LEU A 75 1.82 -5.95 1.25
N VAL A 76 1.53 -6.91 0.38
CA VAL A 76 0.21 -7.56 0.30
C VAL A 76 -0.10 -8.29 1.61
N THR A 77 0.87 -9.01 2.18
CA THR A 77 0.72 -9.69 3.48
C THR A 77 0.41 -8.68 4.60
N ALA A 78 1.13 -7.57 4.66
CA ALA A 78 0.85 -6.50 5.63
C ALA A 78 -0.55 -5.89 5.41
N GLY A 79 -0.99 -5.74 4.16
CA GLY A 79 -2.34 -5.31 3.80
C GLY A 79 -3.42 -6.25 4.33
N HIS A 80 -3.26 -7.57 4.15
CA HIS A 80 -4.16 -8.57 4.73
C HIS A 80 -4.20 -8.51 6.26
N GLN A 81 -3.04 -8.43 6.90
CA GLN A 81 -2.94 -8.33 8.35
C GLN A 81 -3.63 -7.07 8.88
N PHE A 82 -3.47 -5.94 8.18
CA PHE A 82 -4.14 -4.69 8.50
C PHE A 82 -5.67 -4.80 8.34
N ALA A 83 -6.15 -5.36 7.24
CA ALA A 83 -7.58 -5.53 6.99
C ALA A 83 -8.22 -6.46 8.04
N ALA A 84 -7.57 -7.59 8.35
CA ALA A 84 -8.02 -8.51 9.39
C ALA A 84 -8.02 -7.86 10.78
N GLY A 85 -6.97 -7.10 11.12
CA GLY A 85 -6.89 -6.34 12.37
C GLY A 85 -7.98 -5.28 12.48
N THR A 86 -8.26 -4.56 11.39
CA THR A 86 -9.37 -3.59 11.30
C THR A 86 -10.71 -4.26 11.58
N GLN A 87 -11.00 -5.39 10.94
CA GLN A 87 -12.23 -6.15 11.14
C GLN A 87 -12.33 -6.71 12.57
N ALA A 88 -11.23 -7.17 13.16
CA ALA A 88 -11.18 -7.62 14.54
C ALA A 88 -11.48 -6.48 15.53
N ILE A 89 -10.94 -5.27 15.28
CA ILE A 89 -11.26 -4.06 16.06
C ILE A 89 -12.75 -3.74 15.94
N GLN A 90 -13.32 -3.80 14.73
CA GLN A 90 -14.74 -3.55 14.50
C GLN A 90 -15.64 -4.54 15.25
N ALA A 91 -15.21 -5.80 15.38
CA ALA A 91 -15.98 -6.84 16.05
C ALA A 91 -16.01 -6.70 17.59
N ARG A 92 -14.93 -6.17 18.19
CA ARG A 92 -14.76 -6.14 19.67
C ARG A 92 -14.82 -4.75 20.30
N SER A 93 -14.76 -3.68 19.51
CA SER A 93 -14.79 -2.29 19.99
C SER A 93 -15.99 -1.54 19.44
N ARG A 94 -16.30 -0.38 20.05
CA ARG A 94 -17.28 0.56 19.51
C ARG A 94 -16.58 1.82 19.02
N PRO A 95 -17.17 2.55 18.06
CA PRO A 95 -16.65 3.86 17.70
C PRO A 95 -16.83 4.83 18.88
N SER A 96 -15.76 5.53 19.24
CA SER A 96 -15.82 6.67 20.17
C SER A 96 -16.29 7.93 19.43
N PHE A 97 -16.28 9.10 20.11
CA PHE A 97 -16.72 10.37 19.50
C PHE A 97 -15.95 10.64 18.18
N GLY A 98 -16.67 10.96 17.11
CA GLY A 98 -16.08 11.18 15.78
C GLY A 98 -15.67 9.91 15.01
N GLY A 99 -15.90 8.71 15.54
CA GLY A 99 -15.51 7.45 14.88
C GLY A 99 -14.08 7.00 15.18
N ALA A 100 -13.43 7.57 16.18
CA ALA A 100 -12.12 7.12 16.62
C ALA A 100 -12.18 5.76 17.32
N VAL A 101 -11.10 4.98 17.22
CA VAL A 101 -10.94 3.71 17.93
C VAL A 101 -10.79 3.96 19.44
N GLU A 102 -11.52 3.19 20.25
CA GLU A 102 -11.42 3.25 21.72
C GLU A 102 -10.02 2.88 22.23
N GLU A 103 -9.61 3.45 23.37
CA GLU A 103 -8.27 3.28 23.96
C GLU A 103 -7.75 1.83 24.00
N PRO A 104 -8.54 0.80 24.36
CA PRO A 104 -8.04 -0.58 24.42
C PRO A 104 -7.58 -1.12 23.06
N ALA A 105 -8.19 -0.66 21.97
CA ALA A 105 -7.89 -1.12 20.62
C ALA A 105 -6.96 -0.15 19.85
N ARG A 106 -6.70 1.05 20.37
CA ARG A 106 -5.88 2.07 19.71
C ARG A 106 -4.43 1.62 19.53
N ALA A 107 -3.83 1.03 20.55
CA ALA A 107 -2.45 0.54 20.46
C ALA A 107 -2.27 -0.53 19.38
N GLU A 108 -3.29 -1.39 19.19
CA GLU A 108 -3.30 -2.42 18.15
C GLU A 108 -3.50 -1.81 16.76
N ASP A 109 -4.42 -0.84 16.60
CA ASP A 109 -4.62 -0.08 15.35
C ASP A 109 -3.32 0.63 14.93
N ASP A 110 -2.70 1.36 15.85
CA ASP A 110 -1.45 2.09 15.61
C ASP A 110 -0.30 1.14 15.23
N ALA A 111 -0.22 -0.03 15.87
CA ALA A 111 0.78 -1.03 15.53
C ALA A 111 0.58 -1.60 14.13
N ALA A 112 -0.68 -1.89 13.75
CA ALA A 112 -1.04 -2.35 12.41
C ALA A 112 -0.74 -1.28 11.35
N ARG A 113 -1.08 -0.02 11.61
CA ARG A 113 -0.76 1.11 10.72
C ARG A 113 0.74 1.25 10.50
N ARG A 114 1.55 1.25 11.57
CA ARG A 114 3.02 1.30 11.47
C ARG A 114 3.61 0.11 10.72
N ALA A 115 3.04 -1.08 10.86
CA ALA A 115 3.52 -2.26 10.15
C ALA A 115 3.27 -2.15 8.64
N LEU A 116 2.07 -1.71 8.24
CA LEU A 116 1.73 -1.47 6.84
C LEU A 116 2.55 -0.31 6.26
N ASP A 117 2.72 0.79 7.00
CA ASP A 117 3.52 1.94 6.57
C ASP A 117 4.99 1.56 6.30
N ARG A 118 5.61 0.75 7.16
CA ARG A 118 6.96 0.19 6.90
C ARG A 118 7.02 -0.66 5.63
N ALA A 119 5.97 -1.44 5.35
CA ALA A 119 5.91 -2.26 4.14
C ALA A 119 5.74 -1.39 2.88
N ILE A 120 4.98 -0.30 2.97
CA ILE A 120 4.85 0.71 1.90
C ILE A 120 6.23 1.32 1.62
N THR A 121 6.94 1.78 2.65
CA THR A 121 8.28 2.37 2.52
C THR A 121 9.25 1.42 1.83
N ALA A 122 9.33 0.17 2.30
CA ALA A 122 10.21 -0.83 1.71
C ALA A 122 9.88 -1.10 0.24
N PHE A 123 8.59 -1.18 -0.11
CA PHE A 123 8.18 -1.33 -1.51
C PHE A 123 8.58 -0.12 -2.36
N VAL A 124 8.30 1.10 -1.90
CA VAL A 124 8.57 2.32 -2.66
C VAL A 124 10.07 2.51 -2.90
N GLU A 125 10.90 2.23 -1.90
CA GLU A 125 12.36 2.31 -2.03
C GLU A 125 12.88 1.32 -3.09
N THR A 126 12.47 0.05 -3.01
CA THR A 126 12.86 -0.97 -4.01
C THR A 126 12.31 -0.64 -5.40
N ALA A 127 11.08 -0.15 -5.50
CA ALA A 127 10.46 0.26 -6.76
C ALA A 127 11.20 1.45 -7.41
N ARG A 128 11.63 2.43 -6.61
CA ARG A 128 12.44 3.57 -7.08
C ARG A 128 13.81 3.11 -7.55
N ALA A 129 14.46 2.22 -6.82
CA ALA A 129 15.73 1.62 -7.22
C ALA A 129 15.60 0.85 -8.55
N ASP A 130 14.52 0.09 -8.75
CA ASP A 130 14.23 -0.63 -10.01
C ASP A 130 14.00 0.33 -11.20
N LEU A 131 13.50 1.55 -10.94
CA LEU A 131 13.39 2.63 -11.93
C LEU A 131 14.69 3.45 -12.11
N GLY A 132 15.74 3.16 -11.33
CA GLY A 132 17.01 3.90 -11.37
C GLY A 132 16.95 5.29 -10.71
N ILE A 133 15.98 5.53 -9.82
CA ILE A 133 15.83 6.78 -9.08
C ILE A 133 16.58 6.65 -7.76
N ALA A 134 17.66 7.41 -7.59
CA ALA A 134 18.62 7.22 -6.50
C ALA A 134 18.32 8.06 -5.25
N GLU A 135 17.51 9.11 -5.37
CA GLU A 135 17.23 10.01 -4.26
C GLU A 135 16.39 9.30 -3.19
N PRO A 136 16.65 9.57 -1.88
CA PRO A 136 15.83 9.06 -0.80
C PRO A 136 14.36 9.40 -1.01
N TRP A 137 13.49 8.45 -0.73
CA TRP A 137 12.06 8.71 -0.75
C TRP A 137 11.65 9.50 0.49
N LEU A 138 10.93 10.60 0.29
CA LEU A 138 10.28 11.36 1.35
C LEU A 138 8.78 11.11 1.23
N PRO A 139 8.15 10.41 2.19
CA PRO A 139 6.72 10.20 2.17
C PRO A 139 6.00 11.56 2.24
N ILE A 140 5.03 11.77 1.37
CA ILE A 140 4.12 12.91 1.48
C ILE A 140 3.02 12.48 2.45
N HIS A 141 3.20 12.79 3.72
CA HIS A 141 2.11 12.70 4.70
C HIS A 141 1.24 13.97 4.56
N PRO A 142 -0.05 13.87 4.22
CA PRO A 142 -0.96 14.98 4.38
C PRO A 142 -0.97 15.30 5.88
N THR A 143 -0.52 16.51 6.22
CA THR A 143 -0.59 17.03 7.58
C THR A 143 -2.03 16.90 8.05
N SER A 144 -2.24 16.16 9.14
CA SER A 144 -3.54 16.07 9.83
C SER A 144 -3.86 17.34 10.62
N ASP A 145 -3.37 18.49 10.16
CA ASP A 145 -3.68 19.79 10.72
C ASP A 145 -4.90 20.33 9.98
N LEU A 146 -6.07 20.19 10.62
CA LEU A 146 -7.19 21.13 10.64
C LEU A 146 -8.41 20.38 11.18
N HIS A 147 -8.53 20.26 12.50
CA HIS A 147 -9.78 20.43 13.25
C HIS A 147 -9.42 20.48 14.74
N SER A 148 -9.05 21.71 15.17
CA SER A 148 -9.19 22.16 16.56
C SER A 148 -10.66 22.30 16.94
#